data_AF-A0A7X8JG80-F1
#
_entry.id   AF-A0A7X8JG80-F1
#
_cell.length_a   1.000
_cell.length_b   1.000
_cell.length_c   1.000
_cell.angle_alpha   90.00
_cell.angle_beta   90.00
_cell.angle_gamma   90.00
#
_symmetry.space_group_name_H-M   'P 1'
#
loop_
_entity.id
_entity.type
_entity.pdbx_description
1 polymer ?
#
loop_
_entity_poly.entity_id
_entity_poly.type
_entity_poly.pdbx_seq_one_letter_code
_entity_poly.pdbx_strand_id
1 'polypeptide(L)'
;MSIFDYMNKEGRAYKLRDASIEPYKYVKPGDSDIIDSMPEPFKCSKDDWVKWFTGDDYKNIPEISRLCGEQIPAEDFKNGIYKYKGLEKHGTYKIFFEPLLSARVNNVGMFLSLRDAIRYNEYHTANTPGYNNGKIVNWLNLMFEYLANKAFLYKDEVPALNMIKNDGYRVEYLSSNEQEKKASRQEIINQMGPNGKIYLSMGVGVVTPERTEPIEIVIPADPIEVPEQGPEEMPMEPTGKLRAEDRGNEKFNVLQGIPATEELYADIEADEYLHELNCIPVDGERTESFVVRKTYYKTWKDPDYSEDCSRCADGTVPDPDKPDSTIDCPYCENGRIRHTGSRHDNVPETVEINCTYTRRYLYWLIDRFALYSLDGARVNNDVLEGGGVDIEVNAAKYAAPEIVEFEHSDRHEDHIIADPFEELPVIDGKRVLVLDSENYSGSDVDEYSLDLTDEVDKKLGHFHVRNDSLIIDFKRPGTPAVSNIVTIVQAESPDRAVMQLCKPDPLVPYPYNIA
;
A
#
# COMPACT_ATOMS: atom_id res chain seq x y z
N MET A 1 -9.02 -7.74 24.58
CA MET A 1 -8.88 -7.40 23.14
C MET A 1 -10.25 -6.98 22.65
N SER A 2 -10.41 -5.71 22.27
CA SER A 2 -11.65 -5.27 21.64
C SER A 2 -11.83 -6.00 20.30
N ILE A 3 -13.06 -6.04 19.76
CA ILE A 3 -13.31 -6.59 18.42
C ILE A 3 -12.37 -5.95 17.39
N PHE A 4 -12.04 -4.67 17.58
CA PHE A 4 -11.10 -3.95 16.76
C PHE A 4 -9.63 -4.35 16.97
N ASP A 5 -9.17 -4.54 18.20
CA ASP A 5 -7.79 -4.98 18.48
C ASP A 5 -7.53 -6.41 17.96
N TYR A 6 -8.59 -7.21 17.86
CA TYR A 6 -8.55 -8.49 17.16
C TYR A 6 -8.49 -8.28 15.63
N MET A 7 -9.18 -7.26 15.10
CA MET A 7 -9.31 -6.99 13.66
C MET A 7 -8.09 -6.31 13.04
N ASN A 8 -7.31 -5.54 13.81
CA ASN A 8 -6.12 -4.84 13.37
C ASN A 8 -4.91 -5.41 14.10
N LYS A 9 -4.20 -6.33 13.43
CA LYS A 9 -2.92 -6.84 13.92
C LYS A 9 -1.86 -5.73 13.99
N GLU A 10 -1.90 -4.80 13.03
CA GLU A 10 -0.89 -3.73 12.82
C GLU A 10 -1.50 -2.35 12.49
N GLY A 11 -2.83 -2.20 12.57
CA GLY A 11 -3.52 -0.94 12.23
C GLY A 11 -3.76 -0.03 13.44
N ARG A 12 -3.91 1.29 13.22
CA ARG A 12 -4.16 2.29 14.29
C ARG A 12 -5.29 1.85 15.23
N ALA A 13 -5.06 1.94 16.54
CA ALA A 13 -6.04 1.63 17.58
C ALA A 13 -7.38 2.36 17.37
N TYR A 14 -8.48 1.64 17.57
CA TYR A 14 -9.83 2.20 17.41
C TYR A 14 -10.19 3.07 18.58
N LYS A 15 -10.63 4.28 18.24
CA LYS A 15 -11.27 5.15 19.20
C LYS A 15 -12.72 4.71 19.37
N LEU A 16 -12.99 3.94 20.43
CA LEU A 16 -14.34 3.54 20.80
C LEU A 16 -15.23 4.77 20.93
N ARG A 17 -16.29 4.82 20.11
CA ARG A 17 -17.36 5.82 20.23
C ARG A 17 -18.57 5.15 20.89
N ASP A 18 -18.91 5.66 22.06
CA ASP A 18 -20.13 5.25 22.76
C ASP A 18 -21.34 5.93 22.09
N ALA A 19 -22.21 5.13 21.49
CA ALA A 19 -23.43 5.61 20.83
C ALA A 19 -24.43 6.27 21.79
N SER A 20 -24.25 6.12 23.12
CA SER A 20 -25.00 6.86 24.14
C SER A 20 -24.47 8.29 24.35
N ILE A 21 -23.22 8.56 23.95
CA ILE A 21 -22.58 9.87 24.04
C ILE A 21 -22.68 10.60 22.70
N GLU A 22 -22.39 9.92 21.61
CA GLU A 22 -22.45 10.46 20.25
C GLU A 22 -23.23 9.48 19.34
N PRO A 23 -24.57 9.61 19.27
CA PRO A 23 -25.41 8.66 18.55
C PRO A 23 -25.12 8.69 17.06
N TYR A 24 -25.13 7.50 16.44
CA TYR A 24 -25.00 7.38 14.99
C TYR A 24 -26.06 8.21 14.27
N LYS A 25 -25.61 8.98 13.28
CA LYS A 25 -26.51 9.71 12.39
C LYS A 25 -27.00 8.78 11.29
N TYR A 26 -28.30 8.48 11.31
CA TYR A 26 -28.94 7.67 10.29
C TYR A 26 -29.59 8.57 9.25
N VAL A 27 -29.38 8.24 7.97
CA VAL A 27 -30.09 8.84 6.84
C VAL A 27 -31.00 7.77 6.26
N LYS A 28 -32.28 8.08 6.12
CA LYS A 28 -33.32 7.13 5.70
C LYS A 28 -33.77 7.43 4.26
N PRO A 29 -34.40 6.45 3.58
CA PRO A 29 -35.15 6.73 2.36
C PRO A 29 -36.13 7.89 2.59
N GLY A 30 -36.16 8.84 1.66
CA GLY A 30 -36.89 10.10 1.72
C GLY A 30 -36.12 11.29 2.31
N ASP A 31 -34.96 11.07 2.95
CA ASP A 31 -34.14 12.16 3.50
C ASP A 31 -33.20 12.78 2.44
N SER A 32 -32.92 12.08 1.33
CA SER A 32 -32.14 12.58 0.20
C SER A 32 -32.38 11.74 -1.05
N ASP A 33 -32.47 12.40 -2.21
CA ASP A 33 -32.66 11.76 -3.52
C ASP A 33 -31.56 10.72 -3.81
N ILE A 34 -30.34 10.94 -3.31
CA ILE A 34 -29.24 9.98 -3.50
C ILE A 34 -29.52 8.66 -2.79
N ILE A 35 -30.10 8.71 -1.59
CA ILE A 35 -30.44 7.52 -0.79
C ILE A 35 -31.62 6.79 -1.42
N ASP A 36 -32.58 7.52 -2.00
CA ASP A 36 -33.71 6.92 -2.72
C ASP A 36 -33.28 6.21 -4.01
N SER A 37 -32.19 6.65 -4.63
CA SER A 37 -31.58 6.00 -5.80
C SER A 37 -30.64 4.85 -5.46
N MET A 38 -30.42 4.55 -4.18
CA MET A 38 -29.46 3.54 -3.74
C MET A 38 -29.83 2.14 -4.28
N PRO A 39 -28.89 1.40 -4.88
CA PRO A 39 -29.15 0.07 -5.43
C PRO A 39 -29.71 -0.86 -4.38
N GLU A 40 -30.71 -1.67 -4.77
CA GLU A 40 -31.29 -2.66 -3.88
C GLU A 40 -30.23 -3.71 -3.55
N PRO A 41 -29.81 -3.84 -2.28
CA PRO A 41 -28.62 -4.60 -1.97
C PRO A 41 -28.71 -6.07 -2.40
N PHE A 42 -29.90 -6.70 -2.46
CA PHE A 42 -30.02 -8.11 -2.87
C PHE A 42 -29.92 -8.35 -4.38
N LYS A 43 -30.22 -7.36 -5.24
CA LYS A 43 -30.27 -7.55 -6.70
C LYS A 43 -29.19 -6.81 -7.50
N CYS A 44 -28.39 -5.97 -6.84
CA CYS A 44 -27.31 -5.23 -7.50
C CYS A 44 -26.00 -6.04 -7.66
N SER A 45 -25.21 -5.62 -8.64
CA SER A 45 -23.83 -6.03 -8.93
C SER A 45 -22.81 -5.02 -8.39
N LYS A 46 -21.51 -5.33 -8.51
CA LYS A 46 -20.43 -4.38 -8.23
C LYS A 46 -20.57 -3.09 -9.05
N ASP A 47 -20.83 -3.24 -10.35
CA ASP A 47 -20.89 -2.10 -11.26
C ASP A 47 -22.06 -1.19 -10.94
N ASP A 48 -23.16 -1.72 -10.42
CA ASP A 48 -24.29 -0.92 -9.95
C ASP A 48 -23.91 -0.07 -8.73
N TRP A 49 -23.15 -0.64 -7.78
CA TRP A 49 -22.61 0.12 -6.66
C TRP A 49 -21.62 1.19 -7.11
N VAL A 50 -20.68 0.85 -8.00
CA VAL A 50 -19.70 1.82 -8.53
C VAL A 50 -20.41 2.95 -9.26
N LYS A 51 -21.39 2.64 -10.13
CA LYS A 51 -22.21 3.63 -10.81
C LYS A 51 -23.00 4.50 -9.85
N TRP A 52 -23.55 3.93 -8.78
CA TRP A 52 -24.27 4.73 -7.78
C TRP A 52 -23.35 5.64 -6.98
N PHE A 53 -22.21 5.16 -6.50
CA PHE A 53 -21.25 5.98 -5.76
C PHE A 53 -20.67 7.09 -6.63
N THR A 54 -20.39 6.80 -7.90
CA THR A 54 -19.78 7.77 -8.82
C THR A 54 -20.83 8.68 -9.47
N GLY A 55 -22.04 8.21 -9.77
CA GLY A 55 -23.09 9.03 -10.42
C GLY A 55 -22.70 9.58 -11.79
N ASP A 56 -21.84 8.85 -12.52
CA ASP A 56 -21.10 9.29 -13.70
C ASP A 56 -20.23 10.52 -13.43
N ASP A 57 -18.91 10.33 -13.47
CA ASP A 57 -17.93 11.39 -13.22
C ASP A 57 -18.00 11.97 -11.78
N TYR A 58 -18.21 11.09 -10.80
CA TYR A 58 -18.14 11.37 -9.36
C TYR A 58 -19.14 12.41 -8.81
N LYS A 59 -20.22 12.70 -9.56
CA LYS A 59 -21.26 13.68 -9.20
C LYS A 59 -21.99 13.36 -7.90
N ASN A 60 -22.05 12.09 -7.51
CA ASN A 60 -22.75 11.69 -6.29
C ASN A 60 -21.88 11.83 -5.02
N ILE A 61 -20.56 11.95 -5.17
CA ILE A 61 -19.61 12.02 -4.05
C ILE A 61 -19.84 13.22 -3.11
N PRO A 62 -20.12 14.45 -3.60
CA PRO A 62 -20.39 15.59 -2.72
C PRO A 62 -21.57 15.36 -1.77
N GLU A 63 -22.68 14.83 -2.28
CA GLU A 63 -23.85 14.59 -1.45
C GLU A 63 -23.63 13.41 -0.50
N ILE A 64 -23.01 12.32 -0.97
CA ILE A 64 -22.67 11.16 -0.13
C ILE A 64 -21.75 11.58 1.02
N SER A 65 -20.67 12.31 0.74
CA SER A 65 -19.73 12.78 1.77
C SER A 65 -20.41 13.72 2.78
N ARG A 66 -21.28 14.62 2.31
CA ARG A 66 -22.12 15.50 3.15
C ARG A 66 -23.00 14.71 4.11
N LEU A 67 -23.62 13.64 3.64
CA LEU A 67 -24.44 12.77 4.47
C LEU A 67 -23.60 12.04 5.53
N CYS A 68 -22.36 11.67 5.19
CA CYS A 68 -21.38 11.09 6.11
C CYS A 68 -20.74 12.10 7.09
N GLY A 69 -21.04 13.40 6.97
CA GLY A 69 -20.52 14.45 7.85
C GLY A 69 -19.23 15.13 7.38
N GLU A 70 -18.76 14.79 6.18
CA GLU A 70 -17.63 15.43 5.50
C GLU A 70 -18.15 16.32 4.37
N GLN A 71 -17.29 17.11 3.71
CA GLN A 71 -17.69 17.88 2.51
C GLN A 71 -16.60 17.75 1.46
N ILE A 72 -16.68 16.70 0.66
CA ILE A 72 -15.66 16.38 -0.35
C ILE A 72 -16.24 16.71 -1.74
N PRO A 73 -15.75 17.75 -2.43
CA PRO A 73 -16.14 18.03 -3.82
C PRO A 73 -15.81 16.86 -4.75
N ALA A 74 -16.56 16.71 -5.84
CA ALA A 74 -16.30 15.68 -6.84
C ALA A 74 -14.90 15.83 -7.44
N GLU A 75 -14.47 17.07 -7.67
CA GLU A 75 -13.15 17.39 -8.22
C GLU A 75 -12.01 17.02 -7.26
N ASP A 76 -12.19 17.35 -5.98
CA ASP A 76 -11.23 17.00 -4.94
C ASP A 76 -11.18 15.47 -4.77
N PHE A 77 -12.30 14.77 -4.88
CA PHE A 77 -12.34 13.30 -4.87
C PHE A 77 -11.58 12.68 -6.05
N LYS A 78 -11.85 13.16 -7.28
CA LYS A 78 -11.19 12.72 -8.52
C LYS A 78 -9.68 12.90 -8.45
N ASN A 79 -9.26 14.10 -8.06
CA ASN A 79 -7.87 14.51 -8.10
C ASN A 79 -7.12 14.14 -6.82
N GLY A 80 -7.82 13.65 -5.80
CA GLY A 80 -7.22 13.22 -4.55
C GLY A 80 -6.83 14.37 -3.62
N ILE A 81 -7.50 15.52 -3.70
CA ILE A 81 -7.13 16.75 -3.00
C ILE A 81 -7.83 16.80 -1.64
N TYR A 82 -7.04 16.83 -0.56
CA TYR A 82 -7.53 17.02 0.81
C TYR A 82 -7.14 18.39 1.33
N LYS A 83 -8.13 19.22 1.66
CA LYS A 83 -7.94 20.58 2.18
C LYS A 83 -8.30 20.63 3.67
N TYR A 84 -7.35 21.03 4.51
CA TYR A 84 -7.58 21.20 5.95
C TYR A 84 -6.85 22.42 6.51
N LYS A 85 -7.58 23.36 7.10
CA LYS A 85 -7.05 24.58 7.73
C LYS A 85 -6.05 25.36 6.86
N GLY A 86 -6.32 25.47 5.56
CA GLY A 86 -5.46 26.18 4.61
C GLY A 86 -4.25 25.39 4.11
N LEU A 87 -4.10 24.12 4.53
CA LEU A 87 -3.14 23.18 3.95
C LEU A 87 -3.85 22.32 2.91
N GLU A 88 -3.21 22.16 1.76
CA GLU A 88 -3.64 21.24 0.70
C GLU A 88 -2.67 20.06 0.68
N LYS A 89 -3.24 18.85 0.70
CA LYS A 89 -2.51 17.58 0.54
C LYS A 89 -3.12 16.84 -0.62
N HIS A 90 -2.33 16.00 -1.26
CA HIS A 90 -2.82 15.14 -2.31
C HIS A 90 -2.59 13.67 -1.96
N GLY A 91 -3.49 12.81 -2.42
CA GLY A 91 -3.45 11.36 -2.18
C GLY A 91 -4.50 10.65 -3.02
N THR A 92 -5.01 9.52 -2.54
CA THR A 92 -6.13 8.80 -3.17
C THR A 92 -7.28 8.71 -2.19
N TYR A 93 -8.44 9.23 -2.58
CA TYR A 93 -9.66 8.95 -1.83
C TYR A 93 -10.08 7.49 -2.04
N LYS A 94 -10.30 6.80 -0.93
CA LYS A 94 -10.92 5.47 -0.90
C LYS A 94 -12.19 5.55 -0.08
N ILE A 95 -13.33 5.20 -0.69
CA ILE A 95 -14.59 5.05 0.02
C ILE A 95 -14.77 3.56 0.30
N PHE A 96 -14.77 3.22 1.58
CA PHE A 96 -15.12 1.90 2.05
C PHE A 96 -16.62 1.87 2.34
N PHE A 97 -17.28 0.81 1.90
CA PHE A 97 -18.67 0.57 2.23
C PHE A 97 -18.85 -0.89 2.62
N GLU A 98 -19.66 -1.12 3.64
CA GLU A 98 -19.97 -2.45 4.13
C GLU A 98 -21.47 -2.62 4.31
N PRO A 99 -22.04 -3.77 3.92
CA PRO A 99 -23.41 -4.10 4.20
C PRO A 99 -23.55 -4.43 5.69
N LEU A 100 -24.56 -3.82 6.32
CA LEU A 100 -24.97 -4.13 7.67
C LEU A 100 -26.36 -4.76 7.64
N LEU A 101 -26.57 -5.79 8.46
CA LEU A 101 -27.88 -6.39 8.66
C LEU A 101 -28.47 -5.89 9.97
N SER A 102 -29.66 -5.28 9.90
CA SER A 102 -30.44 -4.97 11.09
C SER A 102 -31.37 -6.14 11.43
N ALA A 103 -31.24 -6.70 12.63
CA ALA A 103 -32.10 -7.73 13.17
C ALA A 103 -32.77 -7.27 14.47
N ARG A 104 -33.95 -7.81 14.78
CA ARG A 104 -34.54 -7.68 16.12
C ARG A 104 -34.51 -9.04 16.79
N VAL A 105 -33.78 -9.14 17.90
CA VAL A 105 -33.73 -10.33 18.74
C VAL A 105 -34.35 -9.96 20.08
N ASN A 106 -35.45 -10.63 20.46
CA ASN A 106 -36.17 -10.37 21.70
C ASN A 106 -36.53 -8.88 21.92
N ASN A 107 -37.04 -8.21 20.90
CA ASN A 107 -37.34 -6.77 20.87
C ASN A 107 -36.14 -5.82 21.01
N VAL A 108 -34.91 -6.34 21.05
CA VAL A 108 -33.69 -5.54 20.99
C VAL A 108 -33.22 -5.48 19.54
N GLY A 109 -33.06 -4.26 19.02
CA GLY A 109 -32.45 -4.04 17.71
C GLY A 109 -30.95 -4.29 17.78
N MET A 110 -30.44 -5.06 16.83
CA MET A 110 -29.02 -5.38 16.66
C MET A 110 -28.64 -5.08 15.21
N PHE A 111 -27.44 -4.55 15.01
CA PHE A 111 -26.80 -4.52 13.70
C PHE A 111 -25.68 -5.55 13.68
N LEU A 112 -25.55 -6.28 12.58
CA LEU A 112 -24.47 -7.23 12.35
C LEU A 112 -23.78 -6.91 11.04
N SER A 113 -22.47 -6.74 11.09
CA SER A 113 -21.58 -6.86 9.93
C SER A 113 -21.26 -8.34 9.64
N LEU A 114 -20.63 -8.62 8.50
CA LEU A 114 -20.10 -9.96 8.22
C LEU A 114 -19.12 -10.41 9.29
N ARG A 115 -18.27 -9.46 9.74
CA ARG A 115 -17.26 -9.70 10.77
C ARG A 115 -17.90 -10.15 12.07
N ASP A 116 -18.95 -9.46 12.51
CA ASP A 116 -19.68 -9.80 13.73
C ASP A 116 -20.25 -11.21 13.66
N ALA A 117 -20.80 -11.60 12.50
CA ALA A 117 -21.33 -12.94 12.30
C ALA A 117 -20.26 -14.05 12.37
N ILE A 118 -19.07 -13.80 11.78
CA ILE A 118 -17.92 -14.72 11.86
C ILE A 118 -17.44 -14.85 13.32
N ARG A 119 -17.25 -13.73 14.01
CA ARG A 119 -16.77 -13.72 15.40
C ARG A 119 -17.77 -14.34 16.35
N TYR A 120 -19.07 -14.09 16.14
CA TYR A 120 -20.12 -14.74 16.91
C TYR A 120 -20.01 -16.26 16.81
N ASN A 121 -19.79 -16.78 15.60
CA ASN A 121 -19.60 -18.21 15.37
C ASN A 121 -18.37 -18.75 16.10
N GLU A 122 -17.21 -18.10 15.99
CA GLU A 122 -15.97 -18.52 16.64
C GLU A 122 -16.09 -18.52 18.17
N TYR A 123 -16.58 -17.42 18.74
CA TYR A 123 -16.74 -17.28 20.19
C TYR A 123 -17.67 -18.35 20.75
N HIS A 124 -18.84 -18.58 20.12
CA HIS A 124 -19.80 -19.55 20.63
C HIS A 124 -19.33 -20.99 20.40
N THR A 125 -18.58 -21.26 19.33
CA THR A 125 -17.94 -22.57 19.13
C THR A 125 -16.94 -22.88 20.23
N ALA A 126 -16.18 -21.90 20.70
CA ALA A 126 -15.20 -22.09 21.77
C ALA A 126 -15.82 -22.11 23.18
N ASN A 127 -16.91 -21.37 23.41
CA ASN A 127 -17.38 -21.07 24.77
C ASN A 127 -18.80 -21.53 25.11
N THR A 128 -19.60 -21.99 24.15
CA THR A 128 -21.01 -22.34 24.38
C THR A 128 -21.26 -23.86 24.23
N PRO A 129 -21.62 -24.57 25.31
CA PRO A 129 -21.93 -26.00 25.24
C PRO A 129 -23.03 -26.31 24.20
N GLY A 130 -22.75 -27.25 23.29
CA GLY A 130 -23.68 -27.65 22.24
C GLY A 130 -23.77 -26.69 21.05
N TYR A 131 -22.94 -25.65 20.99
CA TYR A 131 -22.76 -24.82 19.79
C TYR A 131 -21.60 -25.35 18.96
N ASN A 132 -21.88 -25.80 17.72
CA ASN A 132 -20.86 -26.32 16.82
C ASN A 132 -20.43 -25.27 15.79
N ASN A 133 -19.23 -25.46 15.22
CA ASN A 133 -18.74 -24.60 14.15
C ASN A 133 -19.73 -24.59 12.97
N GLY A 134 -20.18 -23.41 12.55
CA GLY A 134 -21.13 -23.23 11.47
C GLY A 134 -22.60 -23.26 11.89
N LYS A 135 -22.91 -23.30 13.19
CA LYS A 135 -24.29 -23.30 13.69
C LYS A 135 -25.05 -22.02 13.29
N ILE A 136 -24.40 -20.85 13.29
CA ILE A 136 -25.02 -19.62 12.79
C ILE A 136 -25.38 -19.71 11.30
N VAL A 137 -24.56 -20.38 10.48
CA VAL A 137 -24.81 -20.56 9.05
C VAL A 137 -26.03 -21.44 8.84
N ASN A 138 -26.26 -22.44 9.70
CA ASN A 138 -27.45 -23.27 9.64
C ASN A 138 -28.74 -22.49 9.92
N TRP A 139 -28.67 -21.50 10.82
CA TRP A 139 -29.81 -20.68 11.22
C TRP A 139 -30.05 -19.47 10.32
N LEU A 140 -28.97 -18.84 9.84
CA LEU A 140 -28.97 -17.54 9.16
C LEU A 140 -28.13 -17.56 7.86
N ASN A 141 -28.24 -18.64 7.10
CA ASN A 141 -27.59 -18.81 5.79
C ASN A 141 -27.72 -17.63 4.81
N LEU A 142 -28.95 -17.12 4.58
CA LEU A 142 -29.22 -16.02 3.65
C LEU A 142 -28.50 -14.72 4.05
N MET A 143 -28.18 -14.55 5.33
CA MET A 143 -27.43 -13.39 5.81
C MET A 143 -26.01 -13.37 5.23
N PHE A 144 -25.36 -14.53 5.05
CA PHE A 144 -24.01 -14.58 4.51
C PHE A 144 -23.97 -14.25 3.02
N GLU A 145 -25.00 -14.61 2.25
CA GLU A 145 -25.11 -14.17 0.85
C GLU A 145 -25.25 -12.64 0.75
N TYR A 146 -25.93 -12.01 1.71
CA TYR A 146 -26.06 -10.56 1.80
C TYR A 146 -24.76 -9.88 2.23
N LEU A 147 -24.17 -10.35 3.34
CA LEU A 147 -23.03 -9.70 3.98
C LEU A 147 -21.71 -9.95 3.23
N ALA A 148 -21.50 -11.14 2.65
CA ALA A 148 -20.21 -11.51 2.06
C ALA A 148 -20.02 -11.10 0.60
N ASN A 149 -21.10 -11.03 -0.19
CA ASN A 149 -21.00 -10.83 -1.64
C ASN A 149 -21.30 -9.42 -2.12
N LYS A 150 -21.97 -8.59 -1.31
CA LYS A 150 -22.52 -7.32 -1.81
C LYS A 150 -21.54 -6.17 -1.80
N ALA A 151 -20.42 -6.38 -1.15
CA ALA A 151 -19.32 -5.44 -1.15
C ALA A 151 -18.10 -6.17 -1.72
N PHE A 152 -17.80 -5.87 -2.98
CA PHE A 152 -16.72 -6.50 -3.71
C PHE A 152 -15.42 -5.73 -3.46
N LEU A 153 -14.54 -6.31 -2.64
CA LEU A 153 -13.16 -5.90 -2.59
C LEU A 153 -12.45 -6.41 -3.86
N TYR A 154 -11.93 -5.49 -4.67
CA TYR A 154 -11.34 -5.82 -5.97
C TYR A 154 -9.81 -5.74 -6.01
N LYS A 155 -9.21 -5.13 -4.99
CA LYS A 155 -7.77 -5.03 -4.78
C LYS A 155 -7.46 -5.26 -3.31
N ASP A 156 -6.26 -5.73 -3.03
CA ASP A 156 -5.82 -5.97 -1.67
C ASP A 156 -5.69 -4.64 -0.92
N GLU A 157 -6.14 -4.61 0.33
CA GLU A 157 -6.12 -3.46 1.24
C GLU A 157 -5.43 -3.89 2.55
N VAL A 158 -4.23 -4.45 2.39
CA VAL A 158 -3.44 -5.05 3.49
C VAL A 158 -2.96 -4.00 4.50
N PRO A 159 -2.29 -2.89 4.11
CA PRO A 159 -1.79 -1.94 5.12
C PRO A 159 -2.91 -1.13 5.81
N ALA A 160 -4.04 -0.87 5.12
CA ALA A 160 -5.09 -0.02 5.65
C ALA A 160 -6.10 -0.76 6.54
N LEU A 161 -6.47 -2.00 6.16
CA LEU A 161 -7.57 -2.75 6.78
C LEU A 161 -7.25 -4.25 6.93
N ASN A 162 -6.07 -4.71 6.54
CA ASN A 162 -5.68 -6.12 6.53
C ASN A 162 -6.66 -7.02 5.75
N MET A 163 -7.17 -6.53 4.61
CA MET A 163 -8.14 -7.27 3.78
C MET A 163 -7.55 -7.66 2.43
N ILE A 164 -7.93 -8.85 1.95
CA ILE A 164 -7.50 -9.40 0.66
C ILE A 164 -8.70 -9.44 -0.28
N LYS A 165 -8.46 -9.09 -1.55
CA LYS A 165 -9.49 -9.04 -2.59
C LYS A 165 -10.24 -10.35 -2.70
N ASN A 166 -11.53 -10.22 -2.98
CA ASN A 166 -12.36 -11.37 -3.30
C ASN A 166 -12.20 -11.68 -4.79
N ASP A 167 -11.29 -12.61 -5.11
CA ASP A 167 -11.04 -13.10 -6.48
C ASP A 167 -12.19 -13.98 -6.99
N GLY A 168 -13.34 -13.35 -7.27
CA GLY A 168 -14.48 -13.93 -7.98
C GLY A 168 -15.30 -14.95 -7.20
N TYR A 169 -15.08 -15.13 -5.90
CA TYR A 169 -15.88 -16.06 -5.10
C TYR A 169 -17.20 -15.40 -4.69
N ARG A 170 -18.31 -16.12 -4.90
CA ARG A 170 -19.66 -15.70 -4.55
C ARG A 170 -20.32 -16.75 -3.67
N VAL A 171 -20.83 -16.33 -2.52
CA VAL A 171 -21.71 -17.13 -1.68
C VAL A 171 -23.05 -17.33 -2.38
N GLU A 172 -23.40 -18.55 -2.72
CA GLU A 172 -24.71 -18.84 -3.32
C GLU A 172 -25.51 -19.75 -2.40
N TYR A 173 -26.63 -19.24 -1.91
CA TYR A 173 -27.55 -19.98 -1.05
C TYR A 173 -28.96 -20.02 -1.66
N LEU A 174 -29.06 -20.41 -2.94
CA LEU A 174 -30.34 -20.50 -3.65
C LEU A 174 -30.37 -21.70 -4.60
N SER A 175 -30.30 -22.92 -4.04
CA SER A 175 -30.56 -24.15 -4.80
C SER A 175 -31.88 -24.81 -4.43
N SER A 176 -32.53 -25.45 -5.40
CA SER A 176 -33.79 -26.19 -5.21
C SER A 176 -33.60 -27.59 -4.64
N ASN A 177 -32.35 -28.06 -4.51
CA ASN A 177 -31.97 -29.40 -4.08
C ASN A 177 -31.32 -29.39 -2.68
N GLU A 178 -31.74 -30.28 -1.78
CA GLU A 178 -31.24 -30.37 -0.41
C GLU A 178 -29.74 -30.73 -0.31
N GLN A 179 -29.23 -31.54 -1.25
CA GLN A 179 -27.80 -31.88 -1.29
C GLN A 179 -26.93 -30.65 -1.61
N GLU A 180 -27.36 -29.84 -2.58
CA GLU A 180 -26.71 -28.58 -2.94
C GLU A 180 -26.78 -27.58 -1.78
N LYS A 181 -27.92 -27.45 -1.08
CA LYS A 181 -28.02 -26.58 0.11
C LYS A 181 -27.02 -26.98 1.20
N LYS A 182 -26.82 -28.29 1.40
CA LYS A 182 -25.84 -28.80 2.38
C LYS A 182 -24.40 -28.49 1.93
N ALA A 183 -24.10 -28.65 0.65
CA ALA A 183 -22.80 -28.31 0.08
C ALA A 183 -22.51 -26.80 0.20
N SER A 184 -23.46 -25.94 -0.18
CA SER A 184 -23.34 -24.48 -0.04
C SER A 184 -23.11 -24.06 1.41
N ARG A 185 -23.84 -24.64 2.37
CA ARG A 185 -23.60 -24.36 3.81
C ARG A 185 -22.19 -24.74 4.23
N GLN A 186 -21.73 -25.93 3.84
CA GLN A 186 -20.38 -26.38 4.20
C GLN A 186 -19.31 -25.47 3.59
N GLU A 187 -19.51 -25.04 2.35
CA GLU A 187 -18.59 -24.12 1.69
C GLU A 187 -18.55 -22.76 2.41
N ILE A 188 -19.70 -22.19 2.78
CA ILE A 188 -19.74 -20.96 3.59
C ILE A 188 -18.98 -21.14 4.91
N ILE A 189 -19.17 -22.27 5.60
CA ILE A 189 -18.46 -22.57 6.85
C ILE A 189 -16.94 -22.62 6.63
N ASN A 190 -16.48 -23.23 5.54
CA ASN A 190 -15.05 -23.29 5.20
C ASN A 190 -14.49 -21.88 4.95
N GLN A 191 -15.24 -21.05 4.22
CA GLN A 191 -14.82 -19.70 3.84
C GLN A 191 -14.88 -18.69 5.00
N MET A 192 -15.60 -18.99 6.07
CA MET A 192 -15.57 -18.26 7.34
C MET A 192 -14.34 -18.59 8.20
N GLY A 193 -13.51 -19.56 7.82
CA GLY A 193 -12.27 -19.89 8.53
C GLY A 193 -11.12 -18.94 8.18
N PRO A 194 -10.00 -18.96 8.94
CA PRO A 194 -8.90 -18.00 8.80
C PRO A 194 -8.29 -17.84 7.40
N ASN A 195 -8.37 -18.87 6.55
CA ASN A 195 -7.82 -18.87 5.19
C ASN A 195 -8.92 -18.70 4.11
N GLY A 196 -10.16 -18.48 4.52
CA GLY A 196 -11.29 -18.35 3.61
C GLY A 196 -11.41 -16.94 3.01
N LYS A 197 -11.90 -16.85 1.77
CA LYS A 197 -12.08 -15.58 1.06
C LYS A 197 -13.08 -14.65 1.75
N ILE A 198 -14.13 -15.21 2.34
CA ILE A 198 -15.11 -14.43 3.13
C ILE A 198 -14.42 -13.84 4.37
N TYR A 199 -13.57 -14.62 5.04
CA TYR A 199 -12.80 -14.17 6.21
C TYR A 199 -11.78 -13.08 5.87
N LEU A 200 -11.06 -13.23 4.75
CA LEU A 200 -9.99 -12.31 4.36
C LEU A 200 -10.51 -11.02 3.72
N SER A 201 -11.62 -11.07 2.98
CA SER A 201 -12.21 -9.88 2.34
C SER A 201 -13.16 -9.11 3.24
N MET A 202 -13.70 -9.77 4.28
CA MET A 202 -14.67 -9.22 5.24
C MET A 202 -15.95 -8.64 4.62
N GLY A 203 -16.20 -8.90 3.33
CA GLY A 203 -17.35 -8.35 2.61
C GLY A 203 -17.37 -6.82 2.60
N VAL A 204 -16.22 -6.17 2.42
CA VAL A 204 -16.10 -4.71 2.25
C VAL A 204 -15.85 -4.34 0.80
N GLY A 205 -16.55 -3.33 0.31
CA GLY A 205 -16.39 -2.77 -1.02
C GLY A 205 -15.56 -1.51 -0.96
N VAL A 206 -14.84 -1.23 -2.05
CA VAL A 206 -14.02 -0.03 -2.18
C VAL A 206 -14.36 0.69 -3.46
N VAL A 207 -14.59 1.99 -3.36
CA VAL A 207 -14.69 2.90 -4.51
C VAL A 207 -13.49 3.85 -4.48
N THR A 208 -12.80 3.94 -5.61
CA THR A 208 -11.69 4.86 -5.85
C THR A 208 -11.87 5.53 -7.20
N PRO A 209 -11.28 6.71 -7.42
CA PRO A 209 -11.30 7.33 -8.74
C PRO A 209 -10.54 6.48 -9.79
N GLU A 210 -11.23 6.12 -10.87
CA GLU A 210 -10.69 5.72 -12.16
C GLU A 210 -9.92 6.91 -12.75
N ARG A 211 -8.59 6.87 -12.69
CA ARG A 211 -7.72 7.85 -13.35
C ARG A 211 -7.45 7.40 -14.77
N THR A 212 -7.92 8.15 -15.77
CA THR A 212 -7.62 7.91 -17.19
C THR A 212 -6.28 8.45 -17.65
N GLU A 213 -5.64 9.35 -16.89
CA GLU A 213 -4.22 9.70 -17.04
C GLU A 213 -3.64 9.97 -15.65
N PRO A 214 -2.36 9.60 -15.40
CA PRO A 214 -1.74 9.85 -14.12
C PRO A 214 -1.53 11.36 -13.95
N ILE A 215 -2.45 12.01 -13.22
CA ILE A 215 -2.18 13.34 -12.67
C ILE A 215 -0.92 13.21 -11.80
N GLU A 216 0.17 13.86 -12.19
CA GLU A 216 1.35 14.07 -11.35
C GLU A 216 0.89 14.66 -10.03
N ILE A 217 0.89 13.81 -9.00
CA ILE A 217 0.66 14.25 -7.66
C ILE A 217 2.04 14.60 -7.09
N VAL A 218 2.29 15.88 -6.84
CA VAL A 218 3.33 16.28 -5.88
C VAL A 218 2.83 15.90 -4.48
N ILE A 219 2.96 14.62 -4.14
CA ILE A 219 2.71 14.10 -2.80
C ILE A 219 3.86 14.62 -1.94
N PRO A 220 3.66 15.34 -0.82
CA PRO A 220 4.67 15.38 0.22
C PRO A 220 4.78 13.96 0.80
N ALA A 221 5.99 13.40 0.79
CA ALA A 221 6.29 12.00 1.09
C ALA A 221 5.40 11.45 2.19
N ASP A 222 4.80 10.28 1.93
CA ASP A 222 4.40 9.43 3.04
C ASP A 222 5.61 9.34 3.98
N PRO A 223 5.44 9.60 5.28
CA PRO A 223 6.52 9.33 6.22
C PRO A 223 6.90 7.87 6.00
N ILE A 224 8.18 7.66 5.72
CA ILE A 224 8.82 6.35 5.74
C ILE A 224 8.19 5.57 6.90
N GLU A 225 7.64 4.39 6.61
CA GLU A 225 7.34 3.43 7.66
C GLU A 225 8.67 3.11 8.32
N VAL A 226 9.00 3.90 9.34
CA VAL A 226 9.94 3.49 10.39
C VAL A 226 9.40 2.14 10.80
N PRO A 227 10.19 1.05 10.70
CA PRO A 227 9.78 -0.22 11.28
C PRO A 227 9.34 0.14 12.69
N GLU A 228 8.07 -0.09 13.02
CA GLU A 228 7.58 0.18 14.36
C GLU A 228 8.52 -0.65 15.24
N GLN A 229 9.47 0.02 15.91
CA GLN A 229 10.10 -0.57 17.06
C GLN A 229 8.89 -0.85 17.94
N GLY A 230 8.54 -2.13 18.03
CA GLY A 230 7.51 -2.58 18.94
C GLY A 230 7.77 -1.88 20.27
N PRO A 231 6.71 -1.49 21.00
CA PRO A 231 6.84 -0.67 22.20
C PRO A 231 8.03 -1.21 22.99
N GLU A 232 9.01 -0.37 23.35
CA GLU A 232 10.10 -0.76 24.24
C GLU A 232 9.43 -1.47 25.41
N GLU A 233 9.40 -2.81 25.38
CA GLU A 233 8.90 -3.60 26.49
C GLU A 233 9.97 -3.36 27.52
N MET A 234 9.69 -2.40 28.42
CA MET A 234 10.57 -2.16 29.54
C MET A 234 10.80 -3.53 30.16
N PRO A 235 12.06 -3.97 30.24
CA PRO A 235 12.36 -5.31 30.68
C PRO A 235 11.69 -5.53 32.03
N MET A 236 11.03 -6.67 32.19
CA MET A 236 10.34 -6.99 33.43
C MET A 236 11.34 -6.85 34.57
N GLU A 237 11.05 -5.98 35.53
CA GLU A 237 11.86 -5.95 36.75
C GLU A 237 11.76 -7.35 37.39
N PRO A 238 12.88 -8.06 37.59
CA PRO A 238 12.86 -9.42 38.07
C PRO A 238 12.21 -9.47 39.45
N THR A 239 11.21 -10.35 39.61
CA THR A 239 10.53 -10.52 40.89
C THR A 239 10.95 -11.84 41.54
N GLY A 240 11.13 -11.81 42.86
CA GLY A 240 11.55 -12.98 43.63
C GLY A 240 10.63 -13.20 44.83
N LYS A 241 10.27 -14.45 45.10
CA LYS A 241 9.52 -14.87 46.29
C LYS A 241 10.27 -15.98 46.98
N LEU A 242 10.54 -15.81 48.26
CA LEU A 242 10.99 -16.88 49.15
C LEU A 242 9.78 -17.33 49.98
N ARG A 243 9.49 -18.62 50.03
CA ARG A 243 8.32 -19.20 50.72
C ARG A 243 8.63 -20.57 51.31
N ALA A 244 7.75 -21.07 52.19
CA ALA A 244 7.82 -22.44 52.70
C ALA A 244 7.48 -23.43 51.59
N GLU A 245 8.16 -24.58 51.55
CA GLU A 245 8.09 -25.57 50.45
C GLU A 245 6.69 -26.18 50.22
N ASP A 246 5.82 -26.21 51.23
CA ASP A 246 4.41 -26.63 51.12
C ASP A 246 3.59 -25.63 50.25
N ARG A 247 3.77 -25.68 48.93
CA ARG A 247 3.18 -24.73 47.96
C ARG A 247 1.65 -24.69 48.07
N GLY A 248 1.09 -23.51 48.37
CA GLY A 248 -0.35 -23.29 48.50
C GLY A 248 -0.97 -23.80 49.81
N ASN A 249 -0.14 -24.29 50.74
CA ASN A 249 -0.52 -24.69 52.10
C ASN A 249 0.55 -24.25 53.10
N GLU A 250 1.12 -23.06 52.90
CA GLU A 250 2.20 -22.53 53.71
C GLU A 250 1.73 -22.32 55.17
N LYS A 251 2.37 -23.00 56.12
CA LYS A 251 1.98 -22.93 57.55
C LYS A 251 2.44 -21.65 58.24
N PHE A 252 3.41 -20.96 57.66
CA PHE A 252 4.02 -19.76 58.24
C PHE A 252 4.27 -18.69 57.17
N ASN A 253 4.17 -17.43 57.60
CA ASN A 253 4.57 -16.30 56.80
C ASN A 253 6.07 -16.02 57.02
N VAL A 254 6.90 -16.44 56.07
CA VAL A 254 8.36 -16.26 56.11
C VAL A 254 8.82 -14.80 56.20
N LEU A 255 7.98 -13.82 55.79
CA LEU A 255 8.28 -12.39 55.97
C LEU A 255 8.15 -11.93 57.43
N GLN A 256 7.47 -12.72 58.28
CA GLN A 256 7.29 -12.45 59.71
C GLN A 256 8.26 -13.24 60.60
N GLY A 257 9.07 -14.12 60.00
CA GLY A 257 10.02 -14.99 60.69
C GLY A 257 10.08 -16.37 60.05
N ILE A 258 11.28 -16.95 60.00
CA ILE A 258 11.53 -18.24 59.34
C ILE A 258 11.70 -19.31 60.43
N PRO A 259 10.79 -20.28 60.54
CA PRO A 259 10.94 -21.38 61.48
C PRO A 259 12.12 -22.28 61.05
N ALA A 260 13.03 -22.57 61.97
CA ALA A 260 14.30 -23.25 61.70
C ALA A 260 14.21 -24.73 61.27
N THR A 261 12.99 -25.25 61.05
CA THR A 261 12.73 -26.68 60.80
C THR A 261 11.99 -26.94 59.49
N GLU A 262 11.65 -25.92 58.71
CA GLU A 262 10.95 -26.09 57.44
C GLU A 262 11.87 -25.83 56.25
N GLU A 263 11.63 -26.56 55.17
CA GLU A 263 12.30 -26.37 53.89
C GLU A 263 11.68 -25.16 53.16
N LEU A 264 12.54 -24.39 52.48
CA LEU A 264 12.15 -23.17 51.78
C LEU A 264 12.37 -23.34 50.29
N TYR A 265 11.53 -22.69 49.49
CA TYR A 265 11.75 -22.53 48.06
C TYR A 265 11.88 -21.05 47.69
N ALA A 266 12.77 -20.78 46.74
CA ALA A 266 12.85 -19.51 46.05
C ALA A 266 12.24 -19.66 44.65
N ASP A 267 11.46 -18.67 44.26
CA ASP A 267 10.82 -18.57 42.96
C ASP A 267 11.15 -17.21 42.38
N ILE A 268 11.73 -17.19 41.18
CA ILE A 268 12.24 -16.00 40.52
C ILE A 268 11.62 -15.95 39.14
N GLU A 269 10.98 -14.83 38.85
CA GLU A 269 10.30 -14.55 37.60
C GLU A 269 10.99 -13.35 36.94
N ALA A 270 11.52 -13.56 35.74
CA ALA A 270 12.23 -12.58 34.94
C ALA A 270 12.05 -12.93 33.46
N ASP A 271 12.41 -12.01 32.56
CA ASP A 271 12.40 -12.28 31.12
C ASP A 271 13.41 -13.37 30.74
N GLU A 272 13.06 -14.21 29.76
CA GLU A 272 13.90 -15.32 29.30
C GLU A 272 15.22 -14.85 28.65
N TYR A 273 15.23 -13.60 28.17
CA TYR A 273 16.37 -12.91 27.57
C TYR A 273 16.12 -11.41 27.60
N LEU A 274 17.18 -10.63 27.55
CA LEU A 274 17.11 -9.18 27.34
C LEU A 274 17.79 -8.85 26.02
N HIS A 275 17.30 -7.84 25.31
CA HIS A 275 17.96 -7.35 24.12
C HIS A 275 17.88 -5.83 24.05
N GLU A 276 18.88 -5.23 23.42
CA GLU A 276 18.93 -3.82 23.04
C GLU A 276 19.18 -3.80 21.53
N LEU A 277 18.31 -3.15 20.77
CA LEU A 277 18.47 -2.98 19.33
C LEU A 277 18.19 -1.52 18.97
N ASN A 278 19.22 -0.82 18.55
CA ASN A 278 19.13 0.53 18.01
C ASN A 278 19.46 0.48 16.51
N CYS A 279 18.51 0.93 15.69
CA CYS A 279 18.70 1.10 14.26
C CYS A 279 18.60 2.57 13.90
N ILE A 280 19.53 3.07 13.08
CA ILE A 280 19.52 4.45 12.61
C ILE A 280 19.28 4.50 11.10
N PRO A 281 18.50 5.47 10.62
CA PRO A 281 18.38 5.72 9.18
C PRO A 281 19.62 6.46 8.67
N VAL A 282 20.09 6.08 7.49
CA VAL A 282 21.11 6.80 6.74
C VAL A 282 20.51 7.25 5.41
N ASP A 283 20.19 8.53 5.30
CA ASP A 283 19.73 9.15 4.06
C ASP A 283 20.89 9.84 3.31
N GLY A 284 20.79 9.87 1.98
CA GLY A 284 21.72 10.59 1.12
C GLY A 284 21.11 10.94 -0.22
N GLU A 285 21.83 11.74 -1.01
CA GLU A 285 21.39 12.17 -2.33
C GLU A 285 22.56 12.25 -3.31
N ARG A 286 22.30 11.91 -4.57
CA ARG A 286 23.27 11.99 -5.67
C ARG A 286 22.68 12.80 -6.82
N THR A 287 23.42 13.80 -7.27
CA THR A 287 23.09 14.64 -8.44
C THR A 287 24.01 14.30 -9.60
N GLU A 288 23.45 14.01 -10.76
CA GLU A 288 24.22 13.73 -11.98
C GLU A 288 23.59 14.37 -13.22
N SER A 289 24.45 14.67 -14.19
CA SER A 289 24.03 15.17 -15.50
C SER A 289 24.27 14.13 -16.60
N PHE A 290 23.25 13.89 -17.43
CA PHE A 290 23.30 12.91 -18.52
C PHE A 290 22.48 13.38 -19.73
N VAL A 291 22.66 12.74 -20.88
CA VAL A 291 21.93 13.08 -22.12
C VAL A 291 20.71 12.19 -22.24
N VAL A 292 19.56 12.75 -22.57
CA VAL A 292 18.33 12.01 -22.87
C VAL A 292 18.12 12.01 -24.37
N ARG A 293 17.90 10.81 -24.93
CA ARG A 293 17.58 10.60 -26.35
C ARG A 293 16.16 10.11 -26.49
N LYS A 294 15.37 10.80 -27.30
CA LYS A 294 14.02 10.36 -27.70
C LYS A 294 13.85 10.49 -29.21
N THR A 295 13.23 9.48 -29.82
CA THR A 295 12.98 9.46 -31.27
C THR A 295 11.49 9.63 -31.55
N TYR A 296 11.14 10.63 -32.34
CA TYR A 296 9.79 10.91 -32.81
C TYR A 296 9.61 10.46 -34.25
N TYR A 297 8.53 9.73 -34.52
CA TYR A 297 8.11 9.37 -35.88
C TYR A 297 7.06 10.36 -36.36
N LYS A 298 7.51 11.34 -37.15
CA LYS A 298 6.72 12.45 -37.64
C LYS A 298 5.78 12.05 -38.76
N THR A 299 4.58 12.60 -38.71
CA THR A 299 3.55 12.49 -39.76
C THR A 299 2.91 13.85 -40.00
N TRP A 300 2.94 14.33 -41.24
CA TRP A 300 2.30 15.58 -41.64
C TRP A 300 1.88 15.56 -43.11
N LYS A 301 1.02 16.52 -43.47
CA LYS A 301 0.65 16.78 -44.86
C LYS A 301 1.01 18.23 -45.18
N ASP A 302 1.75 18.42 -46.27
CA ASP A 302 2.04 19.75 -46.80
C ASP A 302 0.72 20.44 -47.22
N PRO A 303 0.61 21.78 -47.09
CA PRO A 303 -0.62 22.48 -47.39
C PRO A 303 -0.98 22.38 -48.88
N ASP A 304 -2.27 22.19 -49.18
CA ASP A 304 -2.74 22.29 -50.55
C ASP A 304 -2.56 23.73 -51.05
N TYR A 305 -2.05 23.91 -52.26
CA TYR A 305 -1.81 25.22 -52.86
C TYR A 305 -2.42 25.31 -54.27
N SER A 306 -2.57 26.53 -54.78
CA SER A 306 -3.11 26.78 -56.11
C SER A 306 -2.25 27.76 -56.90
N GLU A 307 -2.00 27.44 -58.17
CA GLU A 307 -1.28 28.32 -59.09
C GLU A 307 -2.18 28.77 -60.25
N ASP A 308 -1.93 30.00 -60.74
CA ASP A 308 -2.62 30.52 -61.92
C ASP A 308 -2.05 29.86 -63.19
N CYS A 309 -2.94 29.45 -64.10
CA CYS A 309 -2.60 28.71 -65.33
C CYS A 309 -1.60 29.44 -66.25
N SER A 310 -1.43 30.76 -66.09
CA SER A 310 -0.45 31.56 -66.84
C SER A 310 1.01 31.17 -66.56
N ARG A 311 1.29 30.51 -65.43
CA ARG A 311 2.63 30.03 -65.08
C ARG A 311 2.99 28.68 -65.69
N CYS A 312 2.01 27.93 -66.22
CA CYS A 312 2.22 26.60 -66.79
C CYS A 312 2.37 26.61 -68.33
N ALA A 313 3.08 27.59 -68.87
CA ALA A 313 3.21 27.78 -70.32
C ALA A 313 4.03 26.67 -71.02
N ASP A 314 4.86 25.94 -70.27
CA ASP A 314 5.75 24.86 -70.69
C ASP A 314 5.26 23.45 -70.29
N GLY A 315 4.10 23.34 -69.64
CA GLY A 315 3.45 22.06 -69.28
C GLY A 315 3.82 21.51 -67.90
N THR A 316 4.71 22.16 -67.17
CA THR A 316 5.14 21.75 -65.83
C THR A 316 5.25 22.95 -64.88
N VAL A 317 5.07 22.74 -63.57
CA VAL A 317 5.37 23.77 -62.54
C VAL A 317 6.40 23.23 -61.54
N PRO A 318 7.20 24.09 -60.89
CA PRO A 318 8.09 23.66 -59.81
C PRO A 318 7.30 22.97 -58.71
N ASP A 319 7.79 21.84 -58.21
CA ASP A 319 7.20 21.14 -57.09
C ASP A 319 7.59 21.89 -55.79
N PRO A 320 6.65 22.52 -55.07
CA PRO A 320 6.97 23.20 -53.83
C PRO A 320 7.30 22.23 -52.69
N ASP A 321 6.95 20.94 -52.81
CA ASP A 321 7.35 19.91 -51.86
C ASP A 321 8.78 19.40 -52.15
N LYS A 322 9.29 19.66 -53.37
CA LYS A 322 10.65 19.29 -53.82
C LYS A 322 11.21 20.37 -54.76
N PRO A 323 11.98 21.35 -54.23
CA PRO A 323 12.41 22.52 -54.97
C PRO A 323 13.27 22.23 -56.22
N ASP A 324 13.85 21.03 -56.30
CA ASP A 324 14.66 20.56 -57.43
C ASP A 324 13.87 19.73 -58.48
N SER A 325 12.54 19.66 -58.37
CA SER A 325 11.71 18.87 -59.28
C SER A 325 10.50 19.64 -59.81
N THR A 326 9.88 19.10 -60.85
CA THR A 326 8.70 19.69 -61.50
C THR A 326 7.58 18.68 -61.57
N ILE A 327 6.34 19.15 -61.48
CA ILE A 327 5.13 18.33 -61.64
C ILE A 327 4.39 18.71 -62.92
N ASP A 328 3.84 17.71 -63.61
CA ASP A 328 3.03 17.90 -64.83
C ASP A 328 1.70 18.57 -64.51
N CYS A 329 1.32 19.58 -65.30
CA CYS A 329 0.07 20.30 -65.09
C CYS A 329 -1.16 19.48 -65.55
N PRO A 330 -2.16 19.26 -64.67
CA PRO A 330 -3.45 18.71 -65.08
C PRO A 330 -4.29 19.77 -65.83
N TYR A 331 -5.41 19.32 -66.43
CA TYR A 331 -6.31 20.16 -67.22
C TYR A 331 -6.82 21.39 -66.43
N CYS A 332 -6.57 22.59 -66.96
CA CYS A 332 -6.98 23.85 -66.33
C CYS A 332 -8.51 24.07 -66.39
N GLU A 333 -9.17 24.00 -65.24
CA GLU A 333 -10.58 24.36 -65.09
C GLU A 333 -10.68 25.69 -64.34
N ASN A 334 -11.28 26.72 -64.96
CA ASN A 334 -11.48 28.06 -64.38
C ASN A 334 -10.21 28.90 -64.05
N GLY A 335 -9.08 28.63 -64.70
CA GLY A 335 -7.89 29.51 -64.67
C GLY A 335 -6.92 29.29 -63.50
N ARG A 336 -7.19 28.30 -62.63
CA ARG A 336 -6.29 27.88 -61.53
C ARG A 336 -6.13 26.37 -61.49
N ILE A 337 -4.92 25.92 -61.16
CA ILE A 337 -4.60 24.51 -60.88
C ILE A 337 -4.53 24.34 -59.37
N ARG A 338 -5.10 23.25 -58.85
CA ARG A 338 -4.96 22.85 -57.45
C ARG A 338 -3.99 21.69 -57.35
N HIS A 339 -3.02 21.83 -56.47
CA HIS A 339 -2.07 20.78 -56.14
C HIS A 339 -2.35 20.28 -54.73
N THR A 340 -2.42 18.96 -54.60
CA THR A 340 -2.56 18.32 -53.29
C THR A 340 -1.18 18.21 -52.68
N GLY A 341 -1.00 18.74 -51.47
CA GLY A 341 0.29 18.65 -50.77
C GLY A 341 0.66 17.21 -50.45
N SER A 342 1.96 16.92 -50.49
CA SER A 342 2.52 15.61 -50.18
C SER A 342 2.24 15.20 -48.74
N ARG A 343 2.04 13.90 -48.54
CA ARG A 343 1.91 13.31 -47.22
C ARG A 343 3.22 12.63 -46.84
N HIS A 344 3.74 12.98 -45.67
CA HIS A 344 4.91 12.36 -45.06
C HIS A 344 4.46 11.53 -43.89
N ASP A 345 4.82 10.25 -43.88
CA ASP A 345 4.44 9.31 -42.84
C ASP A 345 5.71 8.68 -42.24
N ASN A 346 5.76 8.58 -40.92
CA ASN A 346 6.78 7.85 -40.15
C ASN A 346 8.23 8.31 -40.41
N VAL A 347 8.46 9.62 -40.54
CA VAL A 347 9.82 10.19 -40.69
C VAL A 347 10.48 10.31 -39.31
N PRO A 348 11.61 9.63 -39.05
CA PRO A 348 12.24 9.67 -37.72
C PRO A 348 13.01 10.97 -37.49
N GLU A 349 12.89 11.51 -36.29
CA GLU A 349 13.69 12.62 -35.77
C GLU A 349 14.10 12.32 -34.33
N THR A 350 15.40 12.37 -34.03
CA THR A 350 15.93 12.11 -32.69
C THR A 350 16.37 13.43 -32.06
N VAL A 351 15.83 13.71 -30.88
CA VAL A 351 16.21 14.88 -30.06
C VAL A 351 17.13 14.44 -28.93
N GLU A 352 18.09 15.30 -28.58
CA GLU A 352 19.02 15.11 -27.46
C GLU A 352 18.88 16.26 -26.46
N ILE A 353 18.57 15.96 -25.20
CA ILE A 353 18.41 16.97 -24.16
C ILE A 353 19.38 16.67 -23.02
N ASN A 354 20.15 17.67 -22.57
CA ASN A 354 20.96 17.51 -21.36
C ASN A 354 20.05 17.62 -20.14
N CYS A 355 20.09 16.58 -19.32
CA CYS A 355 19.32 16.50 -18.09
C CYS A 355 20.22 16.53 -16.88
N THR A 356 19.74 17.13 -15.78
CA THR A 356 20.36 17.04 -14.45
C THR A 356 19.34 16.56 -13.45
N TYR A 357 19.66 15.48 -12.75
CA TYR A 357 18.76 14.79 -11.84
C TYR A 357 19.43 14.54 -10.50
N THR A 358 18.70 14.79 -9.42
CA THR A 358 19.08 14.41 -8.06
C THR A 358 18.19 13.30 -7.56
N ARG A 359 18.73 12.12 -7.24
CA ARG A 359 18.01 10.98 -6.64
C ARG A 359 18.45 10.78 -5.20
N ARG A 360 17.50 10.49 -4.30
CA ARG A 360 17.76 10.16 -2.90
C ARG A 360 17.83 8.65 -2.68
N TYR A 361 18.52 8.27 -1.61
CA TYR A 361 18.49 6.92 -1.05
C TYR A 361 18.40 6.94 0.48
N LEU A 362 17.90 5.84 1.04
CA LEU A 362 17.76 5.62 2.48
C LEU A 362 17.93 4.14 2.78
N TYR A 363 18.84 3.83 3.69
CA TYR A 363 18.99 2.49 4.27
C TYR A 363 19.12 2.57 5.78
N TRP A 364 19.01 1.43 6.46
CA TRP A 364 19.08 1.31 7.92
C TRP A 364 20.35 0.59 8.34
N LEU A 365 21.02 1.15 9.34
CA LEU A 365 22.16 0.55 10.01
C LEU A 365 21.78 0.09 11.42
N ILE A 366 22.34 -1.03 11.85
CA ILE A 366 22.33 -1.45 13.24
C ILE A 366 23.46 -0.69 13.94
N ASP A 367 23.10 0.42 14.60
CA ASP A 367 24.04 1.25 15.37
C ASP A 367 24.46 0.55 16.68
N ARG A 368 23.52 -0.16 17.31
CA ARG A 368 23.79 -0.92 18.52
C ARG A 368 22.94 -2.16 18.60
N PHE A 369 23.59 -3.27 18.95
CA PHE A 369 22.91 -4.50 19.29
C PHE A 369 23.56 -5.15 20.51
N ALA A 370 22.75 -5.53 21.49
CA ALA A 370 23.14 -6.37 22.61
C ALA A 370 22.07 -7.43 22.88
N LEU A 371 22.51 -8.65 23.20
CA LEU A 371 21.65 -9.77 23.53
C LEU A 371 22.20 -10.44 24.79
N TYR A 372 21.34 -10.60 25.80
CA TYR A 372 21.68 -11.15 27.10
C TYR A 372 20.86 -12.40 27.37
N SER A 373 21.52 -13.51 27.68
CA SER A 373 20.89 -14.74 28.15
C SER A 373 20.84 -14.80 29.67
N LEU A 374 19.91 -15.60 30.22
CA LEU A 374 19.90 -15.93 31.64
C LEU A 374 21.10 -16.83 31.97
N ASP A 375 21.90 -16.43 32.96
CA ASP A 375 23.01 -17.21 33.52
C ASP A 375 22.59 -17.91 34.83
N GLY A 376 21.80 -17.21 35.64
CA GLY A 376 21.32 -17.68 36.94
C GLY A 376 20.77 -16.52 37.76
N ALA A 377 20.49 -16.79 39.03
CA ALA A 377 20.08 -15.76 39.97
C ALA A 377 20.64 -16.04 41.36
N ARG A 378 21.05 -14.98 42.06
CA ARG A 378 21.51 -15.07 43.45
C ARG A 378 20.42 -14.61 44.40
N VAL A 379 20.02 -15.48 45.32
CA VAL A 379 19.07 -15.17 46.39
C VAL A 379 19.85 -14.91 47.67
N ASN A 380 19.83 -13.67 48.15
CA ASN A 380 20.46 -13.32 49.43
C ASN A 380 19.42 -13.36 50.54
N ASN A 381 19.71 -14.10 51.60
CA ASN A 381 18.91 -14.11 52.82
C ASN A 381 19.79 -14.56 54.00
N ASP A 382 19.85 -13.74 55.05
CA ASP A 382 20.68 -13.96 56.24
C ASP A 382 20.34 -15.24 57.03
N VAL A 383 19.19 -15.87 56.78
CA VAL A 383 18.84 -17.17 57.39
C VAL A 383 19.35 -18.37 56.61
N LEU A 384 19.79 -18.18 55.36
CA LEU A 384 20.38 -19.25 54.54
C LEU A 384 21.83 -19.47 54.96
N GLU A 385 22.29 -20.71 54.89
CA GLU A 385 23.68 -21.05 55.20
C GLU A 385 24.63 -20.28 54.26
N GLY A 386 25.45 -19.38 54.82
CA GLY A 386 26.33 -18.51 54.03
C GLY A 386 25.72 -17.18 53.55
N GLY A 387 24.49 -16.85 53.98
CA GLY A 387 23.83 -15.56 53.69
C GLY A 387 23.17 -15.46 52.31
N GLY A 388 23.21 -16.53 51.51
CA GLY A 388 22.55 -16.59 50.21
C GLY A 388 22.86 -17.88 49.46
N VAL A 389 22.12 -18.09 48.37
CA VAL A 389 22.28 -19.24 47.47
C VAL A 389 22.24 -18.78 46.02
N ASP A 390 23.10 -19.38 45.19
CA ASP A 390 23.09 -19.18 43.74
C ASP A 390 22.21 -20.25 43.09
N ILE A 391 21.30 -19.82 42.21
CA ILE A 391 20.40 -20.67 41.43
C ILE A 391 20.89 -20.64 40.00
N GLU A 392 21.36 -21.79 39.52
CA GLU A 392 21.80 -21.94 38.14
C GLU A 392 20.60 -22.18 37.21
N VAL A 393 20.74 -21.70 35.98
CA VAL A 393 19.75 -21.99 34.94
C VAL A 393 19.80 -23.48 34.60
N ASN A 394 18.61 -24.10 34.54
CA ASN A 394 18.51 -25.49 34.11
C ASN A 394 18.71 -25.60 32.59
N ALA A 395 19.92 -25.96 32.18
CA ALA A 395 20.29 -26.11 30.76
C ALA A 395 19.44 -27.12 29.96
N ALA A 396 18.72 -28.04 30.62
CA ALA A 396 17.81 -28.97 29.96
C ALA A 396 16.41 -28.36 29.70
N LYS A 397 16.10 -27.24 30.34
CA LYS A 397 14.80 -26.55 30.27
C LYS A 397 14.87 -25.13 29.73
N TYR A 398 16.05 -24.51 29.70
CA TYR A 398 16.28 -23.21 29.12
C TYR A 398 17.04 -23.36 27.81
N ALA A 399 16.61 -22.63 26.78
CA ALA A 399 17.34 -22.49 25.53
C ALA A 399 17.64 -21.01 25.33
N ALA A 400 18.92 -20.65 25.33
CA ALA A 400 19.35 -19.29 25.09
C ALA A 400 19.04 -18.87 23.64
N PRO A 401 18.74 -17.58 23.40
CA PRO A 401 18.59 -17.06 22.06
C PRO A 401 19.90 -17.17 21.28
N GLU A 402 19.80 -17.53 19.99
CA GLU A 402 20.95 -17.71 19.11
C GLU A 402 20.90 -16.69 17.97
N ILE A 403 22.01 -15.99 17.72
CA ILE A 403 22.14 -15.16 16.52
C ILE A 403 22.42 -16.10 15.35
N VAL A 404 21.43 -16.23 14.46
CA VAL A 404 21.51 -17.08 13.26
C VAL A 404 22.23 -16.35 12.14
N GLU A 405 21.96 -15.05 12.01
CA GLU A 405 22.54 -14.21 10.97
C GLU A 405 22.80 -12.81 11.54
N PHE A 406 23.94 -12.23 11.18
CA PHE A 406 24.25 -10.84 11.45
C PHE A 406 25.09 -10.30 10.30
N GLU A 407 24.46 -9.52 9.43
CA GLU A 407 25.13 -8.78 8.36
C GLU A 407 25.12 -7.30 8.72
N HIS A 408 26.32 -6.75 8.88
CA HIS A 408 26.51 -5.35 9.22
C HIS A 408 27.70 -4.77 8.43
N SER A 409 27.56 -3.56 7.91
CA SER A 409 28.70 -2.78 7.38
C SER A 409 28.57 -1.31 7.77
N ASP A 410 29.72 -0.69 8.07
CA ASP A 410 29.81 0.77 8.22
C ASP A 410 30.09 1.49 6.89
N ARG A 411 30.36 0.73 5.82
CA ARG A 411 30.80 1.30 4.54
C ARG A 411 29.59 1.61 3.66
N HIS A 412 29.43 2.90 3.36
CA HIS A 412 28.38 3.39 2.45
C HIS A 412 28.23 2.57 1.15
N GLU A 413 29.33 2.22 0.49
CA GLU A 413 29.34 1.46 -0.77
C GLU A 413 28.70 0.06 -0.63
N ASP A 414 28.80 -0.58 0.53
CA ASP A 414 28.26 -1.93 0.76
C ASP A 414 26.73 -1.92 0.88
N HIS A 415 26.15 -0.73 1.06
CA HIS A 415 24.71 -0.49 1.12
C HIS A 415 24.12 -0.01 -0.19
N ILE A 416 24.94 0.34 -1.18
CA ILE A 416 24.46 0.72 -2.52
C ILE A 416 24.65 -0.48 -3.45
N ILE A 417 23.59 -1.25 -3.66
CA ILE A 417 23.59 -2.43 -4.53
C ILE A 417 23.61 -2.00 -6.00
N ALA A 418 22.78 -1.01 -6.34
CA ALA A 418 22.70 -0.47 -7.69
C ALA A 418 22.46 1.03 -7.65
N ASP A 419 23.19 1.75 -8.51
CA ASP A 419 23.05 3.18 -8.72
C ASP A 419 22.46 3.44 -10.11
N PRO A 420 21.28 4.06 -10.21
CA PRO A 420 20.59 4.26 -11.49
C PRO A 420 21.38 5.11 -12.48
N PHE A 421 22.27 5.98 -12.01
CA PHE A 421 23.13 6.77 -12.89
C PHE A 421 24.31 5.96 -13.42
N GLU A 422 24.85 5.02 -12.62
CA GLU A 422 25.93 4.13 -13.05
C GLU A 422 25.49 3.13 -14.13
N GLU A 423 24.22 2.73 -14.10
CA GLU A 423 23.64 1.80 -15.07
C GLU A 423 23.41 2.40 -16.46
N LEU A 424 23.42 3.74 -16.59
CA LEU A 424 23.25 4.39 -17.88
C LEU A 424 24.41 4.06 -18.84
N PRO A 425 24.13 3.69 -20.09
CA PRO A 425 25.18 3.44 -21.07
C PRO A 425 25.97 4.71 -21.36
N VAL A 426 27.29 4.57 -21.49
CA VAL A 426 28.18 5.66 -21.88
C VAL A 426 28.37 5.64 -23.40
N ILE A 427 27.89 6.68 -24.07
CA ILE A 427 28.04 6.89 -25.51
C ILE A 427 28.83 8.18 -25.71
N ASP A 428 29.92 8.13 -26.47
CA ASP A 428 30.81 9.28 -26.73
C ASP A 428 31.31 10.00 -25.46
N GLY A 429 31.55 9.21 -24.40
CA GLY A 429 32.04 9.72 -23.11
C GLY A 429 30.98 10.39 -22.24
N LYS A 430 29.70 10.35 -22.63
CA LYS A 430 28.57 10.86 -21.85
C LYS A 430 27.61 9.73 -21.49
N ARG A 431 27.03 9.77 -20.28
CA ARG A 431 25.92 8.87 -19.91
C ARG A 431 24.68 9.25 -20.71
N VAL A 432 23.97 8.25 -21.25
CA VAL A 432 22.81 8.47 -22.11
C VAL A 432 21.63 7.63 -21.67
N LEU A 433 20.47 8.25 -21.46
CA LEU A 433 19.20 7.57 -21.23
C LEU A 433 18.37 7.59 -22.51
N VAL A 434 17.97 6.42 -23.01
CA VAL A 434 17.15 6.30 -24.22
C VAL A 434 15.70 6.05 -23.82
N LEU A 435 14.82 6.97 -24.18
CA LEU A 435 13.38 6.86 -23.98
C LEU A 435 12.71 6.09 -25.12
N ASP A 436 11.49 5.64 -24.87
CA ASP A 436 10.70 4.95 -25.87
C ASP A 436 10.29 5.94 -26.99
N SER A 437 10.22 5.45 -28.23
CA SER A 437 9.86 6.28 -29.38
C SER A 437 8.38 6.64 -29.41
N GLU A 438 8.04 7.80 -29.96
CA GLU A 438 6.67 8.32 -30.00
C GLU A 438 6.27 8.77 -31.41
N ASN A 439 4.97 8.69 -31.75
CA ASN A 439 4.45 9.25 -33.00
C ASN A 439 4.16 10.74 -32.81
N TYR A 440 4.60 11.58 -33.76
CA TYR A 440 4.40 13.03 -33.70
C TYR A 440 3.57 13.52 -34.90
N SER A 441 2.56 14.34 -34.64
CA SER A 441 1.72 14.95 -35.69
C SER A 441 2.23 16.36 -36.00
N GLY A 442 3.12 16.46 -36.99
CA GLY A 442 3.72 17.72 -37.41
C GLY A 442 5.00 17.50 -38.20
N SER A 443 5.46 18.54 -38.89
CA SER A 443 6.67 18.52 -39.71
C SER A 443 7.95 18.79 -38.91
N ASP A 444 7.82 19.39 -37.73
CA ASP A 444 8.92 19.88 -36.91
C ASP A 444 8.63 19.60 -35.42
N VAL A 445 9.57 18.97 -34.73
CA VAL A 445 9.48 18.74 -33.28
C VAL A 445 10.12 19.94 -32.59
N ASP A 446 9.30 20.76 -31.93
CA ASP A 446 9.80 21.89 -31.15
C ASP A 446 10.53 21.39 -29.90
N GLU A 447 11.84 21.14 -30.06
CA GLU A 447 12.74 20.66 -29.02
C GLU A 447 12.72 21.56 -27.77
N TYR A 448 12.48 22.87 -27.95
CA TYR A 448 12.45 23.88 -26.88
C TYR A 448 11.20 23.82 -26.01
N SER A 449 10.13 23.20 -26.52
CA SER A 449 8.89 22.98 -25.79
C SER A 449 8.82 21.64 -25.06
N LEU A 450 9.77 20.74 -25.31
CA LEU A 450 9.76 19.40 -24.73
C LEU A 450 10.07 19.43 -23.23
N ASP A 451 9.20 18.78 -22.46
CA ASP A 451 9.42 18.45 -21.06
C ASP A 451 9.41 16.93 -20.92
N LEU A 452 10.60 16.34 -20.86
CA LEU A 452 10.77 14.88 -20.76
C LEU A 452 10.94 14.41 -19.31
N THR A 453 10.68 15.27 -18.35
CA THR A 453 10.94 15.03 -16.93
C THR A 453 10.31 13.71 -16.46
N ASP A 454 9.01 13.50 -16.64
CA ASP A 454 8.31 12.33 -16.12
C ASP A 454 8.77 11.01 -16.76
N GLU A 455 9.00 11.04 -18.08
CA GLU A 455 9.47 9.87 -18.83
C GLU A 455 10.89 9.47 -18.39
N VAL A 456 11.75 10.46 -18.18
CA VAL A 456 13.10 10.27 -17.66
C VAL A 456 13.06 9.72 -16.25
N ASP A 457 12.24 10.28 -15.38
CA ASP A 457 12.07 9.82 -14.00
C ASP A 457 11.66 8.33 -13.98
N LYS A 458 10.65 7.97 -14.75
CA LYS A 458 10.16 6.59 -14.86
C LYS A 458 11.19 5.62 -15.44
N LYS A 459 12.02 6.07 -16.38
CA LYS A 459 12.99 5.20 -17.07
C LYS A 459 14.33 5.07 -16.33
N LEU A 460 14.79 6.13 -15.66
CA LEU A 460 16.07 6.19 -14.94
C LEU A 460 16.10 5.21 -13.77
N GLY A 461 14.96 4.92 -13.14
CA GLY A 461 14.88 4.02 -11.99
C GLY A 461 15.39 4.65 -10.69
N HIS A 462 15.65 3.78 -9.70
CA HIS A 462 15.95 4.14 -8.32
C HIS A 462 17.20 3.42 -7.80
N PHE A 463 17.79 3.97 -6.75
CA PHE A 463 18.83 3.28 -5.99
C PHE A 463 18.29 1.95 -5.45
N HIS A 464 19.05 0.89 -5.64
CA HIS A 464 18.80 -0.34 -4.89
C HIS A 464 19.78 -0.36 -3.73
N VAL A 465 19.24 -0.43 -2.52
CA VAL A 465 20.04 -0.37 -1.30
C VAL A 465 19.90 -1.63 -0.47
N ARG A 466 20.87 -1.83 0.43
CA ARG A 466 20.89 -2.94 1.38
C ARG A 466 20.90 -2.38 2.79
N ASN A 467 19.98 -2.86 3.62
CA ASN A 467 19.99 -2.61 5.05
C ASN A 467 20.92 -3.61 5.75
N ASP A 468 21.34 -3.29 6.97
CA ASP A 468 21.87 -4.31 7.88
C ASP A 468 20.80 -5.35 8.20
N SER A 469 21.24 -6.60 8.42
CA SER A 469 20.37 -7.74 8.73
C SER A 469 20.79 -8.36 10.06
N LEU A 470 19.79 -8.72 10.87
CA LEU A 470 19.99 -9.46 12.11
C LEU A 470 18.85 -10.47 12.24
N ILE A 471 19.19 -11.74 12.36
CA ILE A 471 18.25 -12.83 12.61
C ILE A 471 18.61 -13.52 13.92
N ILE A 472 17.66 -13.53 14.84
CA ILE A 472 17.76 -14.21 16.14
C ILE A 472 16.75 -15.34 16.19
N ASP A 473 17.19 -16.53 16.61
CA ASP A 473 16.31 -17.67 16.90
C ASP A 473 16.06 -17.77 18.40
N PHE A 474 14.83 -17.44 18.79
CA PHE A 474 14.34 -17.61 20.16
C PHE A 474 13.81 -19.03 20.33
N LYS A 475 14.72 -19.97 20.60
CA LYS A 475 14.38 -21.38 20.80
C LYS A 475 13.49 -21.56 22.03
N ARG A 476 12.31 -22.16 21.85
CA ARG A 476 11.47 -22.63 22.97
C ARG A 476 11.63 -24.14 23.16
N PRO A 477 11.98 -24.62 24.37
CA PRO A 477 12.11 -26.03 24.65
C PRO A 477 10.80 -26.80 24.39
N GLY A 478 10.86 -27.83 23.53
CA GLY A 478 9.72 -28.72 23.25
C GLY A 478 8.78 -28.30 22.11
N THR A 479 9.06 -27.19 21.42
CA THR A 479 8.32 -26.76 20.22
C THR A 479 9.11 -27.09 18.95
N PRO A 480 8.47 -27.61 17.87
CA PRO A 480 9.13 -27.68 16.57
C PRO A 480 9.50 -26.26 16.13
N ALA A 481 10.66 -26.09 15.50
CA ALA A 481 11.27 -24.80 15.15
C ALA A 481 10.29 -23.87 14.40
N VAL A 482 9.53 -23.09 15.15
CA VAL A 482 8.90 -21.87 14.64
C VAL A 482 9.95 -20.82 14.94
N SER A 483 10.83 -20.65 13.97
CA SER A 483 11.88 -19.65 13.99
C SER A 483 11.22 -18.28 14.17
N ASN A 484 11.36 -17.67 15.34
CA ASN A 484 10.96 -16.29 15.59
C ASN A 484 11.99 -15.37 14.92
N ILE A 485 12.06 -15.45 13.58
CA ILE A 485 12.98 -14.68 12.75
C ILE A 485 12.50 -13.23 12.79
N VAL A 486 13.24 -12.38 13.49
CA VAL A 486 13.25 -10.95 13.17
C VAL A 486 14.13 -10.81 11.94
N THR A 487 13.61 -10.27 10.84
CA THR A 487 14.42 -9.90 9.66
C THR A 487 14.34 -8.39 9.54
N ILE A 488 15.47 -7.72 9.58
CA ILE A 488 15.55 -6.31 9.17
C ILE A 488 15.62 -6.33 7.64
N VAL A 489 14.47 -6.08 7.02
CA VAL A 489 14.17 -6.35 5.60
C VAL A 489 14.94 -5.41 4.67
N GLN A 490 15.37 -5.94 3.53
CA GLN A 490 15.87 -5.23 2.36
C GLN A 490 14.82 -4.25 1.82
N ALA A 491 15.13 -2.96 1.72
CA ALA A 491 14.25 -1.94 1.16
C ALA A 491 14.76 -1.45 -0.21
N GLU A 492 13.86 -1.29 -1.18
CA GLU A 492 14.13 -0.40 -2.31
C GLU A 492 14.18 1.05 -1.78
N SER A 493 15.09 1.84 -2.33
CA SER A 493 15.26 3.25 -1.95
C SER A 493 13.93 4.02 -2.07
N PRO A 494 13.67 5.02 -1.19
CA PRO A 494 12.51 5.88 -1.32
C PRO A 494 12.45 6.54 -2.70
N ASP A 495 11.23 6.54 -3.22
CA ASP A 495 10.82 6.84 -4.59
C ASP A 495 10.88 8.35 -4.91
N ARG A 496 12.05 9.02 -4.79
CA ARG A 496 12.13 10.49 -5.01
C ARG A 496 13.39 11.02 -5.67
N ALA A 497 13.18 11.73 -6.78
CA ALA A 497 14.08 12.79 -7.22
C ALA A 497 13.74 14.13 -6.53
N VAL A 498 14.75 14.98 -6.31
CA VAL A 498 14.63 16.27 -5.57
C VAL A 498 14.81 17.46 -6.50
N MET A 499 15.56 17.26 -7.57
CA MET A 499 15.87 18.25 -8.59
C MET A 499 15.83 17.53 -9.92
N GLN A 500 15.00 18.02 -10.83
CA GLN A 500 14.81 17.46 -12.16
C GLN A 500 14.83 18.61 -13.15
N LEU A 501 15.80 18.59 -14.05
CA LEU A 501 15.91 19.55 -15.14
C LEU A 501 16.14 18.73 -16.40
N CYS A 502 15.10 18.55 -17.21
CA CYS A 502 15.16 17.95 -18.54
C CYS A 502 14.55 18.90 -19.57
N LYS A 503 15.07 20.13 -19.61
CA LYS A 503 14.65 21.17 -20.55
C LYS A 503 15.88 21.66 -21.29
N PRO A 504 15.78 21.92 -22.60
CA PRO A 504 16.87 22.58 -23.31
C PRO A 504 17.13 23.97 -22.71
N ASP A 505 18.39 24.40 -22.74
CA ASP A 505 18.83 25.67 -22.16
C ASP A 505 18.03 26.85 -22.74
N PRO A 506 17.33 27.65 -21.92
CA PRO A 506 16.79 28.90 -22.40
C PRO A 506 17.95 29.87 -22.54
N LEU A 507 18.34 30.19 -23.79
CA LEU A 507 18.65 31.55 -24.30
C LEU A 507 19.63 31.52 -25.49
N VAL A 508 19.16 31.87 -26.70
CA VAL A 508 19.58 33.07 -27.47
C VAL A 508 18.41 33.48 -28.39
N PRO A 509 17.94 34.74 -28.38
CA PRO A 509 16.92 35.19 -29.33
C PRO A 509 17.51 35.23 -30.75
N TYR A 510 16.96 34.44 -31.67
CA TYR A 510 17.26 34.61 -33.09
C TYR A 510 16.66 35.93 -33.61
N PRO A 511 17.41 36.72 -34.39
CA PRO A 511 16.89 37.94 -34.99
C PRO A 511 15.82 37.56 -36.03
N TYR A 512 14.62 38.11 -35.85
CA TYR A 512 13.60 38.16 -36.89
C TYR A 512 14.20 38.73 -38.18
N ASN A 513 14.42 37.89 -39.20
CA ASN A 513 14.52 38.37 -40.57
C ASN A 513 13.13 38.33 -41.18
N ILE A 514 12.49 39.50 -41.16
CA ILE A 514 11.41 39.83 -42.06
C ILE A 514 12.06 40.10 -43.42
N ALA A 515 11.77 39.26 -44.41
CA ALA A 515 11.92 39.57 -45.83
C ALA A 515 10.76 38.95 -46.59
#